data_AF-A0A1V5ATA8-F1
#
_entry.id   AF-A0A1V5ATA8-F1
#
_cell.length_a   1.000
_cell.length_b   1.000
_cell.length_c   1.000
_cell.angle_alpha   90.00
_cell.angle_beta   90.00
_cell.angle_gamma   90.00
#
_symmetry.space_group_name_H-M   'P 1'
#
loop_
_entity.id
_entity.type
_entity.pdbx_description
1 polymer ?
#
loop_
_entity_poly.entity_id
_entity_poly.type
_entity_poly.pdbx_seq_one_letter_code
_entity_poly.pdbx_strand_id
1 'polypeptide(L)' 'MDLKGRDLIFRIHAVERMFERDISVEDVRRILSEGAVIEDYPEDTPFPSRLIYSRGDRH' A
#
# COMPACT_ATOMS: atom_id res chain seq x y z
N MET A 1 7.11 7.25 -5.24
CA MET A 1 8.50 7.03 -4.76
C MET A 1 9.13 5.94 -5.62
N ASP A 2 10.43 5.96 -5.94
CA ASP A 2 11.06 4.79 -6.59
C ASP A 2 11.28 3.67 -5.55
N LEU A 3 10.67 2.52 -5.80
CA LEU A 3 10.69 1.33 -4.93
C LEU A 3 11.55 0.20 -5.51
N LYS A 4 12.25 0.40 -6.64
CA LYS A 4 13.10 -0.63 -7.22
C LYS A 4 14.11 -1.14 -6.18
N GLY A 5 14.07 -2.44 -5.90
CA GLY A 5 14.98 -3.12 -4.98
C GLY A 5 14.60 -3.03 -3.49
N ARG A 6 13.38 -2.58 -3.14
CA ARG A 6 12.89 -2.64 -1.75
C ARG A 6 11.89 -3.77 -1.56
N ASP A 7 12.08 -4.53 -0.48
CA ASP A 7 11.15 -5.58 -0.07
C ASP A 7 9.91 -4.99 0.60
N LEU A 8 8.73 -5.54 0.26
CA LEU A 8 7.47 -5.24 0.94
C LEU A 8 7.19 -6.34 1.97
N ILE A 9 7.01 -5.94 3.22
CA ILE A 9 6.71 -6.84 4.33
C ILE A 9 5.22 -6.71 4.66
N PHE A 10 4.50 -7.82 4.57
CA PHE A 10 3.08 -7.89 4.88
C PHE A 10 2.83 -8.68 6.15
N ARG A 11 1.95 -8.18 7.02
CA ARG A 11 1.40 -8.97 8.14
C ARG A 11 0.35 -9.94 7.62
N ILE A 12 0.16 -11.06 8.30
CA ILE A 12 -0.83 -12.10 7.90
C ILE A 12 -2.24 -11.49 7.70
N HIS A 13 -2.71 -10.68 8.65
CA HIS A 13 -4.00 -9.99 8.51
C HIS A 13 -4.08 -9.05 7.31
N ALA A 14 -2.97 -8.45 6.87
CA ALA A 14 -2.97 -7.64 5.66
C ALA A 14 -3.15 -8.51 4.41
N VAL A 15 -2.46 -9.67 4.37
CA VAL A 15 -2.58 -10.64 3.27
C VAL A 15 -4.00 -11.20 3.17
N GLU A 16 -4.62 -11.57 4.30
CA GLU A 16 -6.02 -12.03 4.34
C GLU A 16 -6.97 -10.97 3.76
N ARG A 17 -6.81 -9.71 4.17
CA ARG A 17 -7.65 -8.58 3.70
C ARG A 17 -7.41 -8.19 2.26
N MET A 18 -6.21 -8.42 1.75
CA MET A 18 -5.86 -8.27 0.33
C MET A 18 -6.56 -9.34 -0.50
N PHE A 19 -6.54 -10.60 -0.06
CA PHE A 19 -7.22 -11.70 -0.73
C PHE A 19 -8.74 -11.49 -0.79
N GLU A 20 -9.37 -11.11 0.32
CA GLU A 20 -10.81 -10.82 0.37
C GLU A 20 -11.26 -9.69 -0.57
N ARG A 21 -10.34 -8.81 -0.97
CA ARG A 21 -10.61 -7.63 -1.80
C ARG A 21 -10.04 -7.72 -3.21
N ASP A 22 -9.45 -8.85 -3.57
CA ASP A 22 -8.75 -9.04 -4.84
C ASP A 22 -7.65 -7.97 -5.07
N ILE A 23 -6.83 -7.72 -4.05
CA ILE A 23 -5.71 -6.77 -4.10
C ILE A 23 -4.41 -7.56 -4.29
N SER A 24 -3.74 -7.36 -5.42
CA SER A 24 -2.44 -7.99 -5.69
C SER A 24 -1.28 -7.23 -5.04
N VAL A 25 -0.10 -7.86 -4.97
CA VAL A 25 1.13 -7.16 -4.53
C VAL A 25 1.52 -6.08 -5.56
N GLU A 26 1.21 -6.31 -6.83
CA GLU A 26 1.44 -5.39 -7.94
C GLU A 26 0.59 -4.12 -7.78
N ASP A 27 -0.66 -4.25 -7.33
CA ASP A 27 -1.50 -3.10 -6.97
C ASP A 27 -0.87 -2.27 -5.87
N VAL A 28 -0.34 -2.92 -4.82
CA VAL A 28 0.35 -2.25 -3.71
C VAL A 28 1.63 -1.55 -4.20
N ARG A 29 2.42 -2.18 -5.07
CA ARG A 29 3.62 -1.55 -5.66
C ARG A 29 3.26 -0.34 -6.51
N ARG A 30 2.21 -0.45 -7.32
CA ARG A 30 1.73 0.63 -8.19
C ARG A 30 1.26 1.82 -7.37
N ILE A 31 0.39 1.60 -6.38
CA ILE A 31 -0.13 2.71 -5.55
C ILE A 31 0.97 3.39 -4.72
N LEU A 32 1.98 2.65 -4.23
CA LEU A 32 3.12 3.26 -3.54
C LEU A 32 4.04 4.06 -4.48
N SER A 33 4.06 3.71 -5.77
CA SER A 33 4.90 4.37 -6.79
C SER A 33 4.23 5.62 -7.37
N GLU A 34 2.95 5.50 -7.71
CA GLU A 34 2.17 6.44 -8.53
C GLU A 34 1.01 7.11 -7.78
N GLY A 35 0.61 6.57 -6.63
CA GLY A 35 -0.52 7.08 -5.85
C GLY A 35 -0.21 8.42 -5.17
N ALA A 36 -1.27 9.16 -4.85
CA ALA A 36 -1.20 10.38 -4.08
C ALA A 36 -1.41 10.07 -2.59
N VAL A 37 -0.50 10.54 -1.73
CA VAL A 37 -0.73 10.55 -0.28
C VAL A 37 -1.78 11.61 0.01
N ILE A 38 -2.85 11.22 0.68
CA ILE A 38 -3.97 12.13 1.03
C ILE A 38 -4.00 12.45 2.52
N GLU A 39 -3.46 11.56 3.37
CA GLU A 39 -3.25 11.82 4.80
C GLU A 39 -1.94 11.15 5.25
N ASP A 40 -1.20 11.81 6.14
CA ASP A 40 0.02 11.29 6.78
C ASP A 40 -0.20 11.25 8.30
N TYR A 41 0.18 10.13 8.93
CA TYR A 41 0.09 9.90 10.38
C TYR A 41 1.47 9.53 10.93
N PRO A 42 2.40 10.51 11.04
CA PRO A 42 3.77 10.24 11.48
C PRO A 42 3.87 9.73 12.93
N GLU A 43 2.87 10.05 13.75
CA GLU A 43 2.85 9.73 15.18
C GLU A 43 2.15 8.40 15.51
N ASP A 44 1.69 7.66 14.49
CA ASP A 44 1.04 6.37 14.70
C ASP A 44 2.00 5.34 15.32
N THR A 45 1.46 4.52 16.22
CA THR A 45 2.19 3.46 16.91
C THR A 45 1.70 2.09 16.40
N PRO A 46 2.60 1.12 16.13
CA PRO A 46 4.04 1.10 16.41
C PRO A 46 4.94 1.74 15.34
N PHE A 47 4.39 2.12 14.19
CA PHE A 47 5.14 2.74 13.10
C PHE A 47 4.29 3.84 12.45
N PRO A 48 4.93 4.88 11.90
CA PRO A 48 4.27 5.88 11.07
C PRO A 48 3.42 5.24 9.98
N SER A 49 2.25 5.79 9.74
CA SER A 49 1.33 5.32 8.70
C SER A 49 0.93 6.46 7.77
N ARG A 50 0.34 6.12 6.62
CA ARG A 50 -0.19 7.09 5.65
C ARG A 50 -1.33 6.48 4.86
N LEU A 51 -2.26 7.33 4.41
CA LEU A 51 -3.34 6.96 3.51
C LEU A 51 -2.98 7.38 2.08
N ILE A 52 -3.00 6.41 1.17
CA ILE A 52 -2.65 6.62 -0.24
C ILE A 52 -3.85 6.28 -1.11
N TYR A 53 -4.16 7.17 -2.06
CA TYR A 53 -5.19 6.99 -3.05
C TYR A 53 -4.58 6.84 -4.45
N SER A 54 -5.11 5.91 -5.24
CA SER A 54 -4.90 5.89 -6.68
C SER A 54 -6.22 5.60 -7.38
N ARG A 55 -6.35 6.07 -8.62
CA ARG A 55 -7.38 5.54 -9.51
C ARG A 55 -7.04 4.09 -9.84
N GLY A 56 -8.01 3.21 -9.62
CA GLY A 56 -7.90 1.82 -10.06
C GLY A 56 -8.03 1.77 -11.58
N ASP A 57 -7.04 1.20 -12.25
CA ASP A 57 -7.21 0.67 -13.60
C ASP A 57 -7.81 -0.72 -13.44
N ARG A 58 -9.14 -0.81 -13.38
CA ARG A 58 -9.81 -2.11 -13.50
C ARG A 58 -9.60 -2.58 -14.95
N HIS A 59 -8.84 -3.65 -15.12
CA HIS A 59 -8.90 -4.49 -16.33
C HIS A 59 -10.24 -5.23 -16.37
#